data_AF-A0A0D3AKG5-F1
#
_entry.id   AF-A0A0D3AKG5-F1
#
_cell.length_a   1.000
_cell.length_b   1.000
_cell.length_c   1.000
_cell.angle_alpha   90.00
_cell.angle_beta   90.00
_cell.angle_gamma   90.00
#
_symmetry.space_group_name_H-M   'P 1'
#
loop_
_entity.id
_entity.type
_entity.pdbx_description
1 polymer ?
#
loop_
_entity_poly.entity_id
_entity_poly.type
_entity_poly.pdbx_seq_one_letter_code
_entity_poly.pdbx_strand_id
1 'polypeptide(L)'
;MEPNRVQFLENRTLLVTGASGFLAKVFVERILRLQPNVKRLYLLVRASDKKSAEQRLHSEVFEKDLFRVLRKNIGDESLSALISEKVVPVPGDISLNNMGVTDSNLLQDMVQEIDLVFHAAATTRFD
;
A
#
# COMPACT_ATOMS: atom_id res chain seq x y z
N MET A 1 7.72 -25.38 -14.72
CA MET A 1 8.03 -25.26 -13.28
C MET A 1 7.49 -23.90 -12.87
N GLU A 2 6.33 -23.85 -12.22
CA GLU A 2 5.73 -22.58 -11.77
C GLU A 2 6.73 -21.93 -10.79
N PRO A 3 7.20 -20.69 -11.03
CA PRO A 3 8.06 -20.03 -10.07
C PRO A 3 7.34 -19.98 -8.73
N ASN A 4 8.04 -20.34 -7.66
CA ASN A 4 7.52 -20.27 -6.30
C ASN A 4 6.95 -18.85 -6.12
N ARG A 5 5.66 -18.71 -5.79
CA ARG A 5 4.93 -17.42 -5.84
C ARG A 5 5.63 -16.31 -5.04
N VAL A 6 6.48 -16.69 -4.07
CA VAL A 6 7.37 -15.81 -3.29
C VAL A 6 8.38 -15.04 -4.16
N GLN A 7 8.88 -15.61 -5.25
CA GLN A 7 9.85 -14.97 -6.14
C GLN A 7 9.23 -13.91 -7.07
N PHE A 8 7.93 -13.99 -7.37
CA PHE A 8 7.34 -13.07 -8.35
C PHE A 8 7.37 -11.62 -7.85
N LEU A 9 7.10 -11.39 -6.56
CA LEU A 9 7.08 -10.04 -5.96
C LEU A 9 8.42 -9.60 -5.38
N GLU A 10 9.45 -10.44 -5.47
CA GLU A 10 10.78 -10.14 -4.98
C GLU A 10 11.37 -8.93 -5.71
N ASN A 11 11.88 -7.97 -4.92
CA ASN A 11 12.45 -6.71 -5.36
C ASN A 11 11.54 -5.83 -6.22
N ARG A 12 10.24 -6.14 -6.28
CA ARG A 12 9.26 -5.35 -7.04
C ARG A 12 8.65 -4.25 -6.20
N THR A 13 8.33 -3.15 -6.85
CA THR A 13 7.56 -2.04 -6.32
C THR A 13 6.15 -2.06 -6.88
N LEU A 14 5.15 -1.97 -6.01
CA LEU A 14 3.73 -2.03 -6.38
C LEU A 14 3.04 -0.69 -6.11
N LEU A 15 2.18 -0.27 -7.03
CA LEU A 15 1.13 0.71 -6.76
C LEU A 15 -0.17 -0.02 -6.41
N VAL A 16 -0.73 0.26 -5.25
CA VAL A 16 -2.02 -0.25 -4.78
C VAL A 16 -3.00 0.91 -4.71
N THR A 17 -4.09 0.81 -5.47
CA THR A 17 -5.21 1.76 -5.38
C THR A 17 -6.33 1.18 -4.53
N GLY A 18 -7.06 2.05 -3.83
CA GLY A 18 -8.16 1.64 -2.97
C GLY A 18 -7.67 0.96 -1.70
N ALA A 19 -6.48 1.32 -1.20
CA ALA A 19 -5.79 0.65 -0.10
C ALA A 19 -6.62 0.51 1.20
N SER A 20 -7.55 1.43 1.45
CA SER A 20 -8.48 1.35 2.60
C SER A 20 -9.69 0.44 2.38
N GLY A 21 -9.96 0.05 1.12
CA GLY A 21 -11.00 -0.91 0.77
C GLY A 21 -10.68 -2.32 1.28
N PHE A 22 -11.72 -3.13 1.51
CA PHE A 22 -11.58 -4.43 2.17
C PHE A 22 -10.59 -5.39 1.47
N LEU A 23 -10.70 -5.55 0.15
CA LEU A 23 -9.83 -6.44 -0.61
C LEU A 23 -8.37 -5.95 -0.61
N ALA A 24 -8.17 -4.65 -0.83
CA ALA A 24 -6.83 -4.08 -0.94
C ALA A 24 -6.07 -4.14 0.40
N LYS A 25 -6.71 -3.86 1.54
CA LYS A 25 -6.04 -3.99 2.83
C LYS A 25 -5.62 -5.43 3.15
N VAL A 26 -6.44 -6.42 2.78
CA VAL A 26 -6.09 -7.85 2.93
C VAL A 26 -4.91 -8.22 2.05
N PHE A 27 -4.87 -7.68 0.83
CA PHE A 27 -3.74 -7.85 -0.09
C PHE A 27 -2.44 -7.24 0.47
N VAL A 28 -2.51 -6.00 0.99
CA VAL A 28 -1.36 -5.31 1.61
C VAL A 28 -0.85 -6.09 2.84
N GLU A 29 -1.73 -6.51 3.75
CA GLU A 29 -1.33 -7.33 4.91
C GLU A 29 -0.62 -8.61 4.48
N ARG A 30 -1.17 -9.32 3.48
CA ARG A 30 -0.58 -10.55 2.97
C ARG A 30 0.80 -10.33 2.39
N ILE A 31 1.01 -9.26 1.63
CA ILE A 31 2.34 -8.93 1.10
C ILE A 31 3.31 -8.68 2.25
N LEU A 32 2.97 -7.79 3.18
CA LEU A 32 3.85 -7.43 4.28
C LEU A 32 4.19 -8.64 5.17
N ARG A 33 3.26 -9.60 5.32
CA ARG A 33 3.48 -10.81 6.11
C ARG A 33 4.22 -11.93 5.38
N LEU A 34 4.01 -12.09 4.06
CA LEU A 34 4.46 -13.28 3.34
C LEU A 34 5.54 -13.00 2.28
N GLN A 35 5.80 -11.74 1.95
CA GLN A 35 6.69 -11.32 0.87
C GLN A 35 7.73 -10.32 1.41
N PRO A 36 8.63 -10.74 2.32
CA PRO A 36 9.56 -9.83 2.99
C PRO A 36 10.49 -9.09 2.03
N ASN A 37 10.75 -9.68 0.86
CA ASN A 37 11.64 -9.13 -0.16
C ASN A 37 10.92 -8.21 -1.15
N VAL A 38 9.64 -7.87 -0.94
CA VAL A 38 9.00 -6.80 -1.71
C VAL A 38 9.79 -5.50 -1.48
N LYS A 39 10.05 -4.75 -2.56
CA LYS A 39 10.84 -3.52 -2.46
C LYS A 39 10.03 -2.42 -1.79
N ARG A 40 8.85 -2.12 -2.34
CA ARG A 40 8.03 -0.98 -1.90
C ARG A 40 6.57 -1.10 -2.29
N LEU A 41 5.68 -0.50 -1.50
CA LEU A 41 4.26 -0.35 -1.75
C LEU A 41 3.88 1.12 -1.76
N TYR A 42 3.57 1.67 -2.92
CA TYR A 42 2.87 2.94 -3.05
C TYR A 42 1.39 2.71 -2.78
N LEU A 43 0.85 3.26 -1.69
CA LEU A 43 -0.56 3.10 -1.33
C LEU A 43 -1.32 4.39 -1.61
N LEU A 44 -2.07 4.39 -2.71
CA LEU A 44 -2.91 5.53 -3.09
C LEU A 44 -4.15 5.58 -2.20
N VAL A 45 -4.33 6.72 -1.53
CA VAL A 45 -5.48 7.00 -0.68
C VAL A 45 -5.96 8.43 -0.88
N ARG A 46 -7.28 8.62 -0.87
CA ARG A 46 -7.88 9.95 -0.96
C ARG A 46 -7.59 10.75 0.31
N ALA A 47 -6.75 11.77 0.20
CA ALA A 47 -6.33 12.65 1.28
C ALA A 47 -5.84 13.98 0.69
N SER A 48 -5.84 15.05 1.50
CA SER A 48 -5.40 16.39 1.09
C SER A 48 -3.87 16.50 0.92
N ASP A 49 -3.13 15.76 1.74
CA ASP A 49 -1.68 15.85 1.85
C ASP A 49 -1.11 14.54 2.42
N LYS A 50 0.23 14.46 2.46
CA LYS A 50 0.95 13.27 2.91
C LYS A 50 0.63 12.89 4.36
N LYS A 51 0.56 13.86 5.27
CA LYS A 51 0.26 13.61 6.69
C LYS A 51 -1.16 13.03 6.85
N SER A 52 -2.11 13.57 6.12
CA SER A 52 -3.49 13.09 6.09
C SER A 52 -3.58 11.69 5.47
N ALA A 53 -2.78 11.39 4.44
CA ALA A 53 -2.67 10.05 3.86
C ALA A 53 -2.08 9.03 4.86
N GLU A 54 -1.01 9.40 5.57
CA GLU A 54 -0.39 8.60 6.63
C GLU A 54 -1.40 8.27 7.74
N GLN A 55 -2.09 9.29 8.27
CA GLN A 55 -3.09 9.11 9.32
C GLN A 55 -4.26 8.22 8.85
N ARG A 56 -4.69 8.40 7.61
CA ARG A 56 -5.78 7.60 7.04
C ARG A 56 -5.37 6.15 6.86
N LEU A 57 -4.18 5.87 6.33
CA LEU A 57 -3.67 4.50 6.23
C LEU A 57 -3.48 3.86 7.61
N HIS A 58 -2.96 4.59 8.58
CA HIS A 58 -2.82 4.11 9.95
C HIS A 58 -4.17 3.64 10.52
N SER A 59 -5.16 4.55 10.51
CA SER A 59 -6.47 4.30 11.13
C SER A 59 -7.38 3.35 10.35
N GLU A 60 -7.35 3.38 9.01
CA GLU A 60 -8.23 2.57 8.15
C GLU A 60 -7.62 1.21 7.78
N VAL A 61 -6.29 1.06 7.83
CA VAL A 61 -5.56 -0.13 7.36
C VAL A 61 -4.77 -0.79 8.48
N PHE A 62 -3.74 -0.14 9.02
CA PHE A 62 -2.73 -0.78 9.87
C PHE A 62 -3.16 -1.01 11.33
N GLU A 63 -4.07 -0.19 11.86
CA GLU A 63 -4.66 -0.39 13.19
C GLU A 63 -5.76 -1.46 13.22
N LYS A 64 -6.23 -1.93 12.06
CA LYS A 64 -7.32 -2.91 12.02
C LYS A 64 -6.85 -4.27 12.49
N ASP A 65 -7.77 -5.03 13.10
CA ASP A 65 -7.54 -6.42 13.57
C ASP A 65 -7.02 -7.37 12.48
N LEU A 66 -7.18 -6.98 11.21
CA LEU A 66 -6.53 -7.64 10.08
C LEU A 66 -5.02 -7.83 10.29
N PHE A 67 -4.33 -6.83 10.86
CA PHE A 67 -2.89 -6.87 11.13
C PHE A 67 -2.53 -7.57 12.45
N ARG A 68 -3.50 -8.08 13.22
CA ARG A 68 -3.26 -8.70 14.54
C ARG A 68 -2.29 -9.87 14.48
N VAL A 69 -2.37 -10.71 13.46
CA VAL A 69 -1.47 -11.87 13.30
C VAL A 69 -0.05 -11.41 13.03
N LEU A 70 0.14 -10.52 12.04
CA LEU A 70 1.46 -9.95 11.74
C LEU A 70 2.06 -9.27 12.98
N ARG A 71 1.26 -8.42 13.65
CA ARG A 71 1.64 -7.72 14.89
C ARG A 71 2.06 -8.69 16.01
N LYS A 72 1.31 -9.76 16.24
CA LYS A 72 1.67 -10.78 17.25
C LYS A 72 2.99 -11.49 16.91
N ASN A 73 3.28 -11.67 15.62
CA ASN A 73 4.47 -12.39 15.17
C ASN A 73 5.75 -11.56 15.27
N ILE A 74 5.70 -10.25 15.00
CA ILE A 74 6.89 -9.39 14.92
C ILE A 74 6.97 -8.28 15.98
N GLY A 75 5.87 -8.02 16.71
CA GLY A 75 5.76 -6.92 17.67
C GLY A 75 5.37 -5.58 17.03
N ASP A 76 4.87 -4.64 17.83
CA ASP A 76 4.41 -3.32 17.36
C ASP A 76 5.54 -2.45 16.81
N GLU A 77 6.72 -2.47 17.46
CA GLU A 77 7.88 -1.69 17.02
C GLU A 77 8.39 -2.18 15.65
N SER A 78 8.60 -3.48 15.49
CA SER A 78 9.04 -4.06 14.21
C SER A 78 8.00 -3.89 13.10
N LEU A 79 6.70 -3.95 13.43
CA LEU A 79 5.64 -3.66 12.46
C LEU A 79 5.69 -2.20 12.00
N SER A 80 5.90 -1.26 12.94
CA SER A 80 6.02 0.16 12.62
C SER A 80 7.24 0.43 11.73
N ALA A 81 8.38 -0.21 12.03
CA ALA A 81 9.58 -0.14 11.21
C ALA A 81 9.35 -0.73 9.81
N LEU A 82 8.73 -1.91 9.71
CA LEU A 82 8.42 -2.56 8.43
C LEU A 82 7.50 -1.69 7.56
N ILE A 83 6.45 -1.11 8.14
CA ILE A 83 5.54 -0.21 7.42
C ILE A 83 6.31 1.02 6.94
N SER A 84 7.09 1.66 7.81
CA SER A 84 7.90 2.84 7.44
C SER A 84 8.91 2.55 6.31
N GLU A 85 9.51 1.36 6.33
CA GLU A 85 10.46 0.94 5.29
C GLU A 85 9.78 0.63 3.95
N LYS A 86 8.68 -0.13 3.99
CA LYS A 86 8.07 -0.71 2.79
C LYS A 86 6.96 0.13 2.18
N VAL A 87 6.33 1.04 2.93
CA VAL A 87 5.12 1.74 2.49
C VAL A 87 5.39 3.21 2.23
N VAL A 88 4.97 3.68 1.05
CA VAL A 88 4.91 5.11 0.72
C VAL A 88 3.43 5.51 0.55
N PRO A 89 2.89 6.34 1.46
CA PRO A 89 1.56 6.93 1.33
C PRO A 89 1.51 7.87 0.13
N VAL A 90 0.52 7.69 -0.73
CA VAL A 90 0.29 8.57 -1.89
C VAL A 90 -1.07 9.26 -1.71
N PRO A 91 -1.11 10.55 -1.34
CA PRO A 91 -2.35 11.31 -1.36
C PRO A 91 -2.80 11.51 -2.81
N GLY A 92 -4.01 11.06 -3.14
CA GLY A 92 -4.55 11.23 -4.48
C GLY A 92 -5.90 10.58 -4.72
N ASP A 93 -6.45 10.84 -5.91
CA ASP A 93 -7.70 10.33 -6.42
C ASP A 93 -7.52 9.83 -7.85
N ILE A 94 -7.88 8.56 -8.09
CA ILE A 94 -7.73 7.91 -9.40
C ILE A 94 -8.51 8.60 -10.53
N SER A 95 -9.52 9.41 -10.21
CA SER A 95 -10.33 10.13 -11.20
C SER A 95 -9.67 11.38 -11.76
N LEU A 96 -8.54 11.82 -11.16
CA LEU A 96 -7.82 13.02 -11.55
C LEU A 96 -6.61 12.68 -12.43
N ASN A 97 -6.18 13.65 -13.24
CA ASN A 97 -4.91 13.57 -13.96
C ASN A 97 -3.76 13.32 -12.98
N ASN A 98 -2.84 12.42 -13.36
CA ASN A 98 -1.75 11.96 -12.50
C ASN A 98 -2.23 11.47 -11.12
N MET A 99 -3.46 10.95 -11.04
CA MET A 99 -4.12 10.53 -9.81
C MET A 99 -4.22 11.64 -8.75
N GLY A 100 -4.16 12.92 -9.15
CA GLY A 100 -4.16 14.04 -8.22
C GLY A 100 -2.88 14.19 -7.39
N VAL A 101 -1.80 13.48 -7.74
CA VAL A 101 -0.50 13.62 -7.08
C VAL A 101 0.12 14.95 -7.49
N THR A 102 0.24 15.87 -6.54
CA THR A 102 0.78 17.23 -6.76
C THR A 102 2.28 17.33 -6.55
N ASP A 103 2.86 16.42 -5.77
CA ASP A 103 4.31 16.34 -5.56
C ASP A 103 4.97 15.74 -6.82
N SER A 104 5.70 16.58 -7.55
CA SER A 104 6.36 16.18 -8.80
C SER A 104 7.47 15.17 -8.61
N ASN A 105 8.18 15.22 -7.47
CA ASN A 105 9.25 14.27 -7.19
C ASN A 105 8.64 12.90 -6.89
N LEU A 106 7.61 12.85 -6.06
CA LEU A 106 6.87 11.62 -5.79
C LEU A 106 6.31 11.00 -7.07
N LEU A 107 5.69 11.82 -7.93
CA LEU A 107 5.14 11.36 -9.20
C LEU A 107 6.23 10.79 -10.11
N GLN A 108 7.39 11.45 -10.18
CA GLN A 108 8.54 10.96 -10.95
C GLN A 108 9.07 9.63 -10.40
N ASP A 109 9.25 9.51 -9.08
CA ASP A 109 9.68 8.27 -8.43
C ASP A 109 8.71 7.13 -8.74
N MET A 110 7.41 7.38 -8.63
CA MET A 110 6.38 6.40 -8.97
C MET A 110 6.49 5.92 -10.42
N VAL A 111 6.64 6.84 -11.38
CA VAL A 111 6.77 6.49 -12.81
C VAL A 111 8.03 5.66 -13.08
N GLN A 112 9.12 5.91 -12.36
CA GLN A 112 10.38 5.20 -12.56
C GLN A 112 10.46 3.85 -11.86
N GLU A 113 9.81 3.72 -10.71
CA GLU A 113 9.98 2.55 -9.84
C GLU A 113 8.87 1.51 -9.94
N ILE A 114 7.63 1.88 -10.32
CA ILE A 114 6.50 0.95 -10.27
C ILE A 114 6.66 -0.17 -11.30
N ASP A 115 6.74 -1.41 -10.82
CA ASP A 115 6.76 -2.61 -11.65
C ASP A 115 5.36 -3.18 -11.90
N LEU A 116 4.45 -2.99 -10.95
CA LEU A 116 3.14 -3.65 -10.92
C LEU A 116 2.07 -2.71 -10.35
N VAL A 117 0.88 -2.76 -10.94
CA VAL A 117 -0.28 -2.03 -10.45
C VAL A 117 -1.35 -3.01 -9.98
N PHE A 118 -1.71 -2.94 -8.70
CA PHE A 118 -2.89 -3.60 -8.15
C PHE A 118 -4.03 -2.58 -8.05
N HIS A 119 -4.95 -2.62 -9.02
CA HIS A 119 -6.07 -1.70 -9.08
C HIS A 119 -7.32 -2.31 -8.44
N ALA A 120 -7.69 -1.82 -7.25
CA ALA A 120 -8.90 -2.24 -6.52
C ALA A 120 -9.75 -1.05 -6.05
N ALA A 121 -9.42 0.17 -6.49
CA ALA A 121 -10.22 1.35 -6.21
C ALA A 121 -11.53 1.32 -7.02
N ALA A 122 -12.66 1.46 -6.33
CA ALA A 122 -13.98 1.60 -6.93
C ALA A 122 -14.86 2.47 -6.04
N THR A 123 -15.90 3.06 -6.62
CA THR A 123 -17.00 3.66 -5.86
C THR A 123 -18.10 2.61 -5.71
N THR A 124 -18.18 2.00 -4.54
CA THR A 124 -19.26 1.06 -4.18
C THR A 124 -20.30 1.78 -3.32
N ARG A 125 -21.57 1.63 -3.69
CA ARG A 125 -22.73 1.97 -2.86
C ARG A 125 -23.45 0.66 -2.53
N PHE A 126 -23.88 0.53 -1.28
CA PHE A 126 -24.56 -0.67 -0.77
C PHE A 126 -26.01 -0.34 -0.37
N ASP A 127 -26.55 0.71 -1.00
CA ASP A 127 -27.94 1.14 -0.87
C ASP A 127 -28.92 0.15 -1.51
#